data_AF-A0A6N8GM13-F1
#
_entry.id   AF-A0A6N8GM13-F1
#
_cell.length_a   1.000
_cell.length_b   1.000
_cell.length_c   1.000
_cell.angle_alpha   90.00
_cell.angle_beta   90.00
_cell.angle_gamma   90.00
#
_symmetry.space_group_name_H-M   'P 1'
#
loop_
_entity.id
_entity.type
_entity.pdbx_description
1 polymer ?
#
loop_
_entity_poly.entity_id
_entity_poly.type
_entity_poly.pdbx_seq_one_letter_code
_entity_poly.pdbx_strand_id
1 'polypeptide(L)'
;MTEIRIADAARFLGVSDDTVRRWIEQGTLGSTRSATGQSVVDGLELARLLKERSVRPEDPARVASSARNRFVGLVTEVVSDTVMSQVELQCGPHRVVSLMSTEAVRDLGLEPGRVATAVVKSTDVVVETPGT
;
A
#
# COMPACT_ATOMS: atom_id res chain seq x y z
N MET A 1 10.00 -21.97 -2.71
CA MET A 1 9.68 -20.79 -1.88
C MET A 1 10.48 -19.61 -2.43
N THR A 2 9.88 -18.43 -2.52
CA THR A 2 10.58 -17.26 -3.08
C THR A 2 11.53 -16.71 -2.02
N GLU A 3 12.83 -16.81 -2.27
CA GLU A 3 13.86 -16.25 -1.39
C GLU A 3 14.02 -14.75 -1.67
N ILE A 4 13.85 -13.91 -0.65
CA ILE A 4 13.95 -12.46 -0.74
C ILE A 4 15.19 -12.00 -0.01
N ARG A 5 16.05 -11.20 -0.66
CA ARG A 5 17.23 -10.63 -0.02
C ARG A 5 16.82 -9.64 1.07
N ILE A 6 17.63 -9.51 2.12
CA ILE A 6 17.35 -8.60 3.25
C ILE A 6 17.06 -7.16 2.78
N ALA A 7 17.83 -6.64 1.82
CA ALA A 7 17.61 -5.28 1.30
C ALA A 7 16.25 -5.13 0.60
N ASP A 8 15.81 -6.15 -0.14
CA ASP A 8 14.52 -6.14 -0.81
C ASP A 8 13.38 -6.33 0.21
N ALA A 9 13.59 -7.15 1.25
CA ALA A 9 12.66 -7.29 2.36
C ALA A 9 12.49 -5.98 3.15
N ALA A 10 13.58 -5.27 3.44
CA ALA A 10 13.58 -3.98 4.13
C ALA A 10 12.76 -2.94 3.37
N ARG A 11 12.92 -2.89 2.03
CA ARG A 11 12.11 -2.04 1.14
C ARG A 11 10.63 -2.37 1.23
N PHE A 12 10.26 -3.65 1.15
CA PHE A 12 8.84 -4.03 1.26
C PHE A 12 8.24 -3.69 2.63
N LEU A 13 9.03 -3.79 3.69
CA LEU A 13 8.63 -3.47 5.06
C LEU A 13 8.64 -1.96 5.37
N GLY A 14 9.21 -1.13 4.50
CA GLY A 14 9.36 0.31 4.75
C GLY A 14 10.31 0.62 5.92
N VAL A 15 11.31 -0.22 6.16
CA VAL A 15 12.30 -0.09 7.27
C VAL A 15 13.73 -0.20 6.75
N SER A 16 14.72 0.00 7.62
CA SER A 16 16.13 -0.22 7.27
C SER A 16 16.53 -1.70 7.28
N ASP A 17 17.56 -2.06 6.50
CA ASP A 17 18.17 -3.41 6.50
C ASP A 17 18.53 -3.88 7.93
N ASP A 18 19.05 -2.98 8.77
CA ASP A 18 19.41 -3.30 10.15
C ASP A 18 18.20 -3.64 11.01
N THR A 19 17.03 -3.03 10.73
CA THR A 19 15.79 -3.39 11.39
C THR A 19 15.38 -4.82 11.04
N VAL A 20 15.53 -5.21 9.78
CA VAL A 20 15.25 -6.58 9.31
C VAL A 20 16.23 -7.58 9.94
N ARG A 21 17.53 -7.27 9.97
CA ARG A 21 18.55 -8.10 10.65
C ARG A 21 18.21 -8.31 12.13
N ARG A 22 17.83 -7.24 12.83
CA ARG A 22 17.42 -7.31 14.23
C ARG A 22 16.19 -8.18 14.44
N TRP A 23 15.21 -8.14 13.53
CA TRP A 23 14.04 -9.02 13.58
C TRP A 23 14.37 -10.48 13.33
N ILE A 24 15.37 -10.76 12.49
CA ILE A 24 15.88 -12.12 12.30
C ILE A 24 16.53 -12.63 13.59
N GLU A 25 17.40 -11.82 14.22
CA GLU A 25 18.04 -12.16 15.49
C GLU A 25 17.04 -12.38 16.62
N GLN A 26 15.93 -11.63 16.62
CA GLN A 26 14.84 -11.74 17.59
C GLN A 26 13.85 -12.89 17.28
N GLY A 27 14.05 -13.64 16.19
CA GLY A 27 13.18 -14.74 15.77
C GLY A 27 11.80 -14.30 15.25
N THR A 28 11.65 -13.01 14.91
CA THR A 28 10.43 -12.47 14.28
C THR A 28 10.36 -12.80 12.79
N LEU A 29 11.51 -13.00 12.14
CA LEU A 29 11.64 -13.50 10.77
C LEU A 29 12.68 -14.62 10.72
N GLY A 30 12.36 -15.75 10.09
CA GLY A 30 13.35 -16.74 9.69
C GLY A 30 14.29 -16.21 8.61
N SER A 31 15.52 -16.72 8.60
CA SER A 31 16.44 -16.49 7.48
C SER A 31 17.22 -17.75 7.13
N THR A 32 17.52 -17.91 5.84
CA THR A 32 18.40 -18.94 5.30
C THR A 32 19.54 -18.28 4.51
N ARG A 33 20.53 -19.08 4.13
CA ARG A 33 21.57 -18.68 3.16
C ARG A 33 21.13 -19.14 1.78
N SER A 34 21.12 -18.26 0.80
CA SER A 34 20.88 -18.61 -0.59
C SER A 34 22.03 -19.45 -1.16
N ALA A 35 21.85 -19.99 -2.37
CA ALA A 35 22.90 -20.70 -3.11
C ALA A 35 24.18 -19.87 -3.33
N THR A 36 24.09 -18.54 -3.26
CA THR A 36 25.23 -17.61 -3.41
C THR A 36 25.79 -17.12 -2.06
N GLY A 37 25.36 -17.71 -0.93
CA GLY A 37 25.83 -17.39 0.42
C GLY A 37 25.20 -16.13 1.05
N GLN A 38 24.28 -15.47 0.33
CA GLN A 38 23.60 -14.27 0.82
C GLN A 38 22.50 -14.65 1.81
N SER A 39 22.29 -13.85 2.85
CA SER A 39 21.16 -14.04 3.76
C SER A 39 19.85 -13.63 3.05
N VAL A 40 18.90 -14.55 3.07
CA VAL A 40 17.58 -14.39 2.45
C VAL A 40 16.48 -14.78 3.45
N VAL A 41 15.31 -14.18 3.28
CA VAL A 41 14.10 -14.48 4.06
C VAL A 41 13.07 -15.15 3.15
N ASP A 42 12.23 -16.00 3.74
CA ASP A 42 11.11 -16.59 3.01
C ASP A 42 10.05 -15.53 2.68
N GLY A 43 9.64 -15.45 1.41
CA GLY A 43 8.67 -14.45 0.97
C GLY A 43 7.27 -14.62 1.56
N LEU A 44 6.84 -15.84 1.89
CA LEU A 44 5.54 -16.07 2.52
C LEU A 44 5.55 -15.62 3.99
N GLU A 45 6.64 -15.88 4.70
CA GLU A 45 6.85 -15.37 6.06
C GLU A 45 6.89 -13.85 6.08
N LEU A 46 7.63 -13.23 5.16
CA LEU A 46 7.68 -11.78 5.01
C LEU A 46 6.29 -11.19 4.73
N ALA A 47 5.52 -11.82 3.84
CA ALA A 47 4.15 -11.39 3.51
C ALA A 47 3.19 -11.47 4.71
N ARG A 48 3.33 -12.49 5.57
CA ARG A 48 2.55 -12.60 6.81
C ARG A 48 2.88 -11.46 7.77
N LEU A 49 4.17 -11.18 7.97
CA LEU A 49 4.60 -10.07 8.82
C LEU A 49 4.08 -8.72 8.32
N LEU A 50 4.13 -8.48 7.00
CA LEU A 50 3.55 -7.29 6.37
C LEU A 50 2.07 -7.14 6.67
N LYS A 51 1.31 -8.23 6.58
CA LYS A 51 -0.12 -8.23 6.86
C LYS A 51 -0.40 -7.89 8.32
N GLU A 52 0.31 -8.50 9.25
CA GLU A 52 0.14 -8.28 10.70
C GLU A 52 0.49 -6.84 11.12
N ARG A 53 1.51 -6.25 10.49
CA ARG A 53 1.99 -4.91 10.83
C ARG A 53 1.33 -3.77 10.04
N SER A 54 0.51 -4.07 9.03
CA SER A 54 -0.16 -3.05 8.23
C SER A 54 -1.18 -2.26 9.06
N VAL A 55 -0.71 -1.18 9.70
CA VAL A 55 -1.56 -0.18 10.36
C VAL A 55 -2.28 0.59 9.27
N ARG A 56 -3.56 0.33 9.10
CA ARG A 56 -4.43 1.15 8.25
C ARG A 56 -5.03 2.25 9.12
N PRO A 57 -5.00 3.52 8.70
CA PRO A 57 -5.85 4.53 9.31
C PRO A 57 -7.29 4.01 9.33
N GLU A 58 -8.01 4.23 10.43
CA GLU A 58 -9.43 3.87 10.46
C GLU A 58 -10.17 4.65 9.38
N ASP A 59 -11.02 3.95 8.61
CA ASP A 59 -11.90 4.61 7.67
C ASP A 59 -13.06 5.27 8.43
N PRO A 60 -13.14 6.61 8.43
CA PRO A 60 -14.14 7.32 9.21
C PRO A 60 -15.57 7.03 8.74
N ALA A 61 -15.78 6.59 7.50
CA ALA A 61 -17.11 6.37 6.95
C ALA A 61 -17.73 5.01 7.33
N ARG A 62 -16.92 3.99 7.69
CA ARG A 62 -17.34 2.62 8.04
C ARG A 62 -18.53 2.05 7.24
N VAL A 63 -18.58 2.32 5.93
CA VAL A 63 -19.69 1.89 5.05
C VAL A 63 -19.55 0.41 4.68
N ALA A 64 -20.63 -0.37 4.81
CA ALA A 64 -20.68 -1.74 4.29
C ALA A 64 -20.63 -1.73 2.75
N SER A 65 -19.56 -2.27 2.17
CA SER A 65 -19.33 -2.30 0.72
C SER A 65 -18.62 -3.59 0.32
N SER A 66 -18.88 -4.08 -0.90
CA SER A 66 -18.17 -5.25 -1.46
C SER A 66 -16.75 -4.93 -1.92
N ALA A 67 -16.41 -3.65 -2.12
CA ALA A 67 -15.07 -3.22 -2.46
C ALA A 67 -14.10 -3.49 -1.31
N ARG A 68 -13.07 -4.32 -1.56
CA ARG A 68 -12.12 -4.77 -0.52
C ARG A 68 -10.92 -3.85 -0.35
N ASN A 69 -10.61 -3.03 -1.34
CA ASN A 69 -9.48 -2.12 -1.30
C ASN A 69 -9.98 -0.73 -0.92
N ARG A 70 -9.61 -0.29 0.28
CA ARG A 70 -9.96 1.03 0.82
C ARG A 70 -8.68 1.69 1.31
N PHE A 71 -8.40 2.87 0.77
CA PHE A 71 -7.20 3.64 1.06
C PHE A 71 -7.63 4.97 1.64
N VAL A 72 -7.51 5.10 2.97
CA VAL A 72 -7.77 6.36 3.68
C VAL A 72 -6.54 7.26 3.50
N GLY A 73 -6.77 8.51 3.11
CA GLY A 73 -5.70 9.45 2.85
C GLY A 73 -6.16 10.90 2.87
N LEU A 74 -5.21 11.79 2.61
CA LEU A 74 -5.45 13.22 2.42
C LEU A 74 -5.47 13.53 0.94
N VAL A 75 -6.43 14.32 0.49
CA VAL A 75 -6.44 14.90 -0.85
C VAL A 75 -5.24 15.84 -0.95
N THR A 76 -4.39 15.64 -1.96
CA THR A 76 -3.19 16.45 -2.19
C THR A 76 -3.38 17.40 -3.37
N GLU A 77 -4.16 17.01 -4.37
CA GLU A 77 -4.43 17.80 -5.57
C GLU A 77 -5.82 17.51 -6.13
N VAL A 78 -6.46 18.55 -6.68
CA VAL A 78 -7.70 18.43 -7.46
C VAL A 78 -7.53 19.25 -8.74
N VAL A 79 -7.58 18.60 -9.88
CA VAL A 79 -7.54 19.24 -11.20
C VAL A 79 -8.88 19.00 -11.88
N SER A 80 -9.64 20.06 -12.12
CA SER A 80 -10.99 19.98 -12.68
C SER A 80 -11.07 20.55 -14.08
N ASP A 81 -11.73 19.80 -14.96
CA ASP A 81 -12.25 20.28 -16.24
C ASP A 81 -13.79 20.37 -16.14
N THR A 82 -14.45 20.70 -17.26
CA THR A 82 -15.89 20.93 -17.37
C THR A 82 -16.70 19.70 -16.93
N VAL A 83 -16.29 18.49 -17.34
CA VAL A 83 -17.03 17.25 -17.08
C VAL A 83 -16.31 16.34 -16.08
N MET A 84 -14.99 16.25 -16.20
CA MET A 84 -14.16 15.32 -15.45
C MET A 84 -13.14 16.04 -14.58
N SER A 85 -12.79 15.42 -13.47
CA SER A 85 -11.76 15.87 -12.56
C SER A 85 -10.82 14.74 -12.20
N GLN A 86 -9.57 15.10 -12.01
CA GLN A 86 -8.55 14.26 -11.38
C GLN A 86 -8.44 14.65 -9.91
N VAL A 87 -8.52 13.67 -9.02
CA VAL A 87 -8.30 13.85 -7.58
C VAL A 87 -7.14 12.95 -7.17
N GLU A 88 -6.16 13.53 -6.50
CA GLU A 88 -5.02 12.83 -5.93
C GLU A 88 -5.16 12.69 -4.42
N LEU A 89 -4.89 11.50 -3.89
CA LEU A 89 -4.83 11.22 -2.45
C LEU A 89 -3.46 10.64 -2.08
N GLN A 90 -2.91 11.12 -0.96
CA GLN A 90 -1.81 10.47 -0.26
C GLN A 90 -2.36 9.56 0.84
N CYS A 91 -2.24 8.25 0.65
CA CYS A 91 -2.76 7.19 1.51
C CYS A 91 -1.61 6.39 2.14
N GLY A 92 -1.09 6.86 3.28
CA GLY A 92 0.11 6.26 3.88
C GLY A 92 1.30 6.37 2.92
N PRO A 93 1.99 5.27 2.57
CA PRO A 93 3.09 5.30 1.59
C PRO A 93 2.62 5.34 0.13
N HIS A 94 1.30 5.28 -0.14
CA HIS A 94 0.77 5.15 -1.50
C HIS A 94 0.15 6.45 -1.99
N ARG A 95 0.47 6.84 -3.24
CA ARG A 95 -0.25 7.88 -3.98
C ARG A 95 -1.34 7.23 -4.82
N VAL A 96 -2.58 7.66 -4.66
CA VAL A 96 -3.76 7.13 -5.37
C VAL A 96 -4.38 8.25 -6.19
N VAL A 97 -4.64 8.01 -7.48
CA VAL A 97 -5.29 8.98 -8.38
C VAL A 97 -6.64 8.42 -8.82
N SER A 98 -7.68 9.24 -8.73
CA SER A 98 -9.02 8.92 -9.22
C SER A 98 -9.45 9.92 -10.29
N LEU A 99 -10.05 9.40 -11.36
CA LEU A 99 -10.79 10.20 -12.33
C LEU A 99 -12.27 10.06 -12.02
N MET A 100 -12.96 11.17 -11.80
CA MET A 100 -14.38 11.21 -11.48
C MET A 100 -15.05 12.44 -12.07
N SER A 101 -16.38 12.50 -12.06
CA SER A 101 -17.07 13.68 -12.57
C SER A 101 -16.75 14.90 -11.71
N THR A 102 -16.65 16.07 -12.35
CA THR A 102 -16.44 17.35 -11.64
C THR A 102 -17.61 17.65 -10.70
N GLU A 103 -18.82 17.18 -11.01
CA GLU A 103 -19.96 17.23 -10.10
C GLU A 103 -19.70 16.45 -8.82
N ALA A 104 -19.22 15.21 -8.89
CA ALA A 104 -18.94 14.40 -7.71
C ALA A 104 -17.84 15.01 -6.82
N VAL A 105 -16.83 15.66 -7.41
CA VAL A 105 -15.82 16.43 -6.63
C VAL A 105 -16.48 17.53 -5.81
N ARG A 106 -17.39 18.30 -6.42
CA ARG A 106 -18.11 19.38 -5.75
C ARG A 106 -19.05 18.86 -4.67
N ASP A 107 -19.83 17.83 -4.98
CA ASP A 107 -20.81 17.24 -4.05
C ASP A 107 -20.13 16.65 -2.82
N LEU A 108 -18.95 16.06 -2.98
CA LEU A 108 -18.15 15.49 -1.90
C LEU A 108 -17.28 16.54 -1.18
N GLY A 109 -17.21 17.77 -1.69
CA GLY A 109 -16.37 18.83 -1.14
C GLY A 109 -14.90 18.45 -1.09
N LEU A 110 -14.39 17.84 -2.19
CA LEU A 110 -12.99 17.43 -2.28
C LEU A 110 -12.10 18.63 -2.62
N GLU A 111 -11.12 18.88 -1.77
CA GLU A 111 -10.11 19.93 -1.92
C GLU A 111 -8.83 19.48 -1.19
N PRO A 112 -7.64 20.02 -1.56
CA PRO A 112 -6.40 19.70 -0.87
C PRO A 112 -6.50 19.86 0.66
N GLY A 113 -6.03 18.86 1.40
CA GLY A 113 -6.10 18.78 2.87
C GLY A 113 -7.32 18.03 3.42
N ARG A 114 -8.31 17.69 2.59
CA ARG A 114 -9.46 16.89 3.04
C ARG A 114 -9.10 15.43 3.24
N VAL A 115 -9.63 14.82 4.29
CA VAL A 115 -9.58 13.36 4.45
C VAL A 115 -10.62 12.73 3.53
N ALA A 116 -10.18 11.76 2.72
CA ALA A 116 -11.05 11.00 1.84
C ALA A 116 -10.58 9.53 1.80
N THR A 117 -11.49 8.65 1.37
CA THR A 117 -11.21 7.23 1.23
C THR A 117 -11.35 6.85 -0.24
N ALA A 118 -10.24 6.47 -0.89
CA ALA A 118 -10.28 5.88 -2.22
C ALA A 118 -10.75 4.41 -2.10
N VAL A 119 -11.77 4.06 -2.87
CA VAL A 119 -12.41 2.74 -2.82
C VAL A 119 -12.26 2.08 -4.19
N VAL A 120 -11.57 0.94 -4.23
CA VAL A 120 -11.31 0.18 -5.47
C VAL A 120 -11.92 -1.21 -5.34
N LYS A 121 -12.75 -1.59 -6.31
CA LYS A 121 -13.33 -2.93 -6.37
C LYS A 121 -12.24 -3.96 -6.69
N SER A 122 -12.30 -5.13 -6.07
CA SER A 122 -11.25 -6.15 -6.24
C SER A 122 -11.10 -6.63 -7.68
N THR A 123 -12.16 -6.56 -8.48
CA THR A 123 -12.15 -6.95 -9.90
C THR A 123 -11.36 -6.00 -10.79
N ASP A 124 -11.06 -4.79 -10.33
CA ASP A 124 -10.36 -3.77 -11.12
C ASP A 124 -8.86 -3.74 -10.81
N VAL A 125 -8.38 -4.60 -9.90
CA VAL A 125 -6.97 -4.70 -9.53
C VAL A 125 -6.24 -5.67 -10.47
N VAL A 126 -5.17 -5.18 -11.09
CA VAL A 126 -4.23 -5.99 -11.87
C VAL A 126 -3.06 -6.40 -10.98
N VAL A 127 -2.64 -7.67 -11.06
CA VAL A 127 -1.48 -8.21 -10.34
C VAL A 127 -0.39 -8.54 -11.36
N GLU A 128 0.78 -7.98 -11.16
CA GLU A 128 1.97 -8.20 -11.99
C GLU A 128 3.11 -8.74 -11.12
N THR A 129 4.00 -9.52 -11.72
CA THR A 129 5.26 -9.97 -11.11
C THR A 129 6.42 -9.44 -11.94
N PRO A 130 7.61 -9.18 -11.35
CA PRO A 130 8.78 -8.79 -12.12
C PRO A 130 9.04 -9.76 -13.29
N GLY A 131 9.38 -9.20 -14.46
CA GLY A 131 9.81 -10.01 -15.61
C GLY A 131 11.12 -10.73 -15.30
N THR A 132 11.23 -11.99 -15.73
CA THR A 132 12.47 -12.79 -15.69
C THR A 132 13.58 -12.17 -16.52
#